data_AF-A0A8W4FG62-F1
#
_entry.id   AF-A0A8W4FG62-F1
#
_cell.length_a   1.000
_cell.length_b   1.000
_cell.length_c   1.000
_cell.angle_alpha   90.00
_cell.angle_beta   90.00
_cell.angle_gamma   90.00
#
_symmetry.space_group_name_H-M   'P 1'
#
loop_
_entity.id
_entity.type
_entity.pdbx_description
1 polymer ?
#
loop_
_entity_poly.entity_id
_entity_poly.type
_entity_poly.pdbx_seq_one_letter_code
_entity_poly.pdbx_strand_id
1 'polypeptide(L)'
;MPGYELPLGTCLDMCPANERTRREKECRLHRFEVAPGSPGDRPRADPQRAVKEYSRPAAGKARPPPSQLRPPSVLLATVRYLAGEVAERTDASRAEVASFVADRLRAVRLDLALQGAGDAEAALVLEAALAVLLAVVARLEPNASHGLADPMLLQAQVQESFGSLRRCYALGAGPHPRQATFQGLFLLYNLGELGLSRAQGQASLGTVKAPWRPFTRFCSCRPPCVPARRCAPPWQW
;
A
#
# COMPACT_ATOMS: atom_id res chain seq x y z
N MET A 1 27.14 3.39 -16.84
CA MET A 1 25.83 2.78 -16.56
C MET A 1 24.89 3.91 -16.20
N PRO A 2 23.89 4.23 -17.03
CA PRO A 2 22.94 5.29 -16.68
C PRO A 2 22.27 4.89 -15.36
N GLY A 3 22.30 5.80 -14.38
CA GLY A 3 21.64 5.59 -13.10
C GLY A 3 20.18 5.25 -13.38
N TYR A 4 19.69 4.15 -12.80
CA TYR A 4 18.31 3.74 -13.00
C TYR A 4 17.40 4.63 -12.15
N GLU A 5 17.18 5.85 -12.62
CA GLU A 5 16.17 6.73 -12.05
C GLU A 5 14.79 6.09 -12.25
N LEU A 6 14.02 6.05 -11.18
CA LEU A 6 12.64 5.58 -11.24
C LEU A 6 11.82 6.65 -11.99
N PRO A 7 10.95 6.28 -12.95
CA PRO A 7 10.14 7.24 -13.67
C PRO A 7 9.12 7.87 -12.75
N LEU A 8 8.56 9.00 -13.18
CA LEU A 8 7.34 9.56 -12.61
C LEU A 8 6.13 9.06 -13.39
N GLY A 9 5.08 8.66 -12.68
CA GLY A 9 3.82 8.26 -13.30
C GLY A 9 3.12 9.41 -14.01
N THR A 10 2.45 9.10 -15.13
CA THR A 10 1.72 10.07 -15.95
C THR A 10 0.22 9.76 -16.06
N CYS A 11 -0.26 8.72 -15.38
CA CYS A 11 -1.69 8.41 -15.31
C CYS A 11 -2.41 9.43 -14.40
N LEU A 12 -3.22 10.30 -15.00
CA LEU A 12 -4.00 11.31 -14.25
C LEU A 12 -5.31 10.78 -13.67
N ASP A 13 -5.71 9.56 -14.04
CA ASP A 13 -6.91 8.90 -13.52
C ASP A 13 -6.59 7.98 -12.33
N MET A 14 -7.61 7.67 -11.50
CA MET A 14 -7.48 6.68 -10.41
C MET A 14 -7.25 5.25 -10.90
N CYS A 15 -7.59 4.95 -12.16
CA CYS A 15 -7.35 3.68 -12.84
C CYS A 15 -6.89 3.97 -14.28
N PRO A 16 -5.77 3.42 -14.78
CA PRO A 16 -5.35 3.60 -16.16
C PRO A 16 -6.43 3.18 -17.19
N ALA A 17 -6.60 3.95 -18.26
CA ALA A 17 -7.63 3.70 -19.28
C ALA A 17 -7.54 2.28 -19.90
N ASN A 18 -6.31 1.81 -20.16
CA ASN A 18 -6.09 0.47 -20.68
C ASN A 18 -6.51 -0.64 -19.71
N GLU A 19 -6.35 -0.43 -18.41
CA GLU A 19 -6.81 -1.35 -17.37
C GLU A 19 -8.34 -1.35 -17.29
N ARG A 20 -8.99 -0.18 -17.34
CA ARG A 20 -10.45 -0.08 -17.40
C ARG A 20 -11.02 -0.89 -18.56
N THR A 21 -10.54 -0.63 -19.79
CA THR A 21 -10.98 -1.35 -20.99
C THR A 21 -10.70 -2.85 -20.92
N ARG A 22 -9.57 -3.27 -20.32
CA ARG A 22 -9.27 -4.68 -20.13
C ARG A 22 -10.27 -5.34 -19.18
N ARG A 23 -10.53 -4.74 -18.01
CA ARG A 23 -11.46 -5.28 -17.01
C ARG A 23 -12.92 -5.27 -17.48
N GLU A 24 -13.31 -4.31 -18.34
CA GLU A 24 -14.61 -4.33 -19.02
C GLU A 24 -14.74 -5.57 -19.92
N LYS A 25 -13.75 -5.83 -20.78
CA LYS A 25 -13.74 -7.00 -21.68
C LYS A 25 -13.71 -8.33 -20.93
N GLU A 26 -13.03 -8.37 -19.79
CA GLU A 26 -12.94 -9.54 -18.93
C GLU A 26 -14.13 -9.69 -17.96
N CYS A 27 -15.10 -8.76 -17.97
CA CYS A 27 -16.21 -8.70 -17.01
C CYS A 27 -15.75 -8.77 -15.55
N ARG A 28 -14.64 -8.09 -15.24
CA ARG A 28 -13.93 -8.13 -13.94
C ARG A 28 -14.03 -6.83 -13.13
N LEU A 29 -15.00 -5.97 -13.46
CA LEU A 29 -15.22 -4.74 -12.71
C LEU A 29 -15.92 -5.04 -11.38
N HIS A 30 -15.41 -4.47 -10.29
CA HIS A 30 -16.14 -4.50 -9.03
C HIS A 30 -17.38 -3.61 -9.14
N ARG A 31 -18.47 -3.93 -8.44
CA ARG A 31 -19.70 -3.09 -8.45
C ARG A 31 -19.48 -1.64 -8.00
N PHE A 32 -18.41 -1.40 -7.22
CA PHE A 32 -18.00 -0.05 -6.81
C PHE A 32 -17.39 0.77 -7.95
N GLU A 33 -17.09 0.16 -9.09
CA GLU A 33 -16.43 0.75 -10.25
C GLU A 33 -17.33 0.83 -11.48
N VAL A 34 -18.51 0.20 -11.44
CA VAL A 34 -19.45 0.11 -12.57
C VAL A 34 -20.32 1.37 -12.67
N ALA A 35 -20.43 1.94 -13.87
CA ALA A 35 -21.26 3.12 -14.12
C ALA A 35 -22.75 2.83 -13.82
N PRO A 36 -23.47 3.77 -13.17
CA PRO A 36 -24.90 3.62 -12.90
C PRO A 36 -25.68 3.31 -14.19
N GLY A 37 -26.62 2.36 -14.12
CA GLY A 37 -27.44 1.96 -15.27
C GLY A 37 -26.74 1.09 -16.31
N SER A 38 -25.50 0.64 -16.07
CA SER A 38 -24.86 -0.35 -16.95
C SER A 38 -25.60 -1.69 -16.92
N PRO A 39 -25.83 -2.35 -18.07
CA PRO A 39 -26.37 -3.70 -18.12
C PRO A 39 -25.49 -4.67 -17.32
N GLY A 40 -26.10 -5.57 -16.55
CA GLY A 40 -25.37 -6.52 -15.68
C GLY A 40 -24.51 -7.52 -16.47
N ASP A 41 -24.86 -7.80 -17.71
CA ASP A 41 -24.14 -8.65 -18.65
C ASP A 41 -22.97 -7.92 -19.35
N ARG A 42 -22.97 -6.58 -19.35
CA ARG A 42 -21.94 -5.73 -19.97
C ARG A 42 -21.60 -4.54 -19.07
N PRO A 43 -20.98 -4.77 -17.90
CA PRO A 43 -20.62 -3.70 -16.99
C PRO A 43 -19.62 -2.74 -17.67
N ARG A 44 -19.91 -1.44 -17.62
CA ARG A 44 -18.98 -0.39 -18.06
C ARG A 44 -18.29 0.24 -16.87
N ALA A 45 -16.99 0.48 -16.99
CA ALA A 45 -16.23 1.17 -15.96
C ALA A 45 -16.63 2.64 -15.94
N ASP A 46 -16.95 3.16 -14.77
CA ASP A 46 -17.05 4.60 -14.56
C ASP A 46 -15.64 5.17 -14.38
N PRO A 47 -15.14 6.05 -15.27
CA PRO A 47 -13.81 6.63 -15.14
C PRO A 47 -13.59 7.38 -13.83
N GLN A 48 -14.64 7.89 -13.19
CA GLN A 48 -14.58 8.62 -11.93
C GLN A 48 -14.61 7.70 -10.70
N ARG A 49 -14.93 6.40 -10.86
CA ARG A 49 -15.04 5.46 -9.74
C ARG A 49 -14.09 4.27 -9.83
N ALA A 50 -13.63 3.93 -11.04
CA ALA A 50 -12.68 2.85 -11.26
C ALA A 50 -11.34 3.17 -10.61
N VAL A 51 -10.84 2.24 -9.80
CA VAL A 51 -9.54 2.35 -9.12
C VAL A 51 -8.65 1.21 -9.55
N LYS A 52 -7.39 1.51 -9.83
CA LYS A 52 -6.39 0.52 -10.25
C LYS A 52 -6.35 -0.67 -9.29
N GLU A 53 -6.48 -1.87 -9.82
CA GLU A 53 -6.39 -3.14 -9.09
C GLU A 53 -4.92 -3.50 -8.81
N TYR A 54 -4.67 -4.16 -7.66
CA TYR A 54 -3.33 -4.64 -7.37
C TYR A 54 -2.96 -5.80 -8.31
N SER A 55 -1.86 -5.61 -9.05
CA SER A 55 -1.23 -6.67 -9.85
C SER A 55 0.07 -7.10 -9.19
N ARG A 56 0.16 -8.37 -8.79
CA ARG A 56 1.37 -8.93 -8.18
C ARG A 56 2.57 -8.73 -9.10
N PRO A 57 3.68 -8.12 -8.61
CA PRO A 57 4.92 -8.11 -9.35
C PRO A 57 5.38 -9.56 -9.60
N ALA A 58 5.72 -9.89 -10.84
CA ALA A 58 6.24 -11.19 -11.23
C ALA A 58 7.68 -11.03 -11.71
N ALA A 59 8.54 -11.99 -11.36
CA ALA A 59 9.93 -12.00 -11.83
C ALA A 59 9.96 -12.03 -13.37
N GLY A 60 10.81 -11.21 -13.98
CA GLY A 60 10.91 -11.10 -15.44
C GLY A 60 9.81 -10.28 -16.12
N LYS A 61 8.75 -9.87 -15.40
CA LYS A 61 7.75 -8.95 -15.96
C LYS A 61 8.37 -7.56 -16.09
N ALA A 62 8.28 -6.97 -17.28
CA ALA A 62 8.70 -5.60 -17.51
C ALA A 62 8.00 -4.64 -16.55
N ARG A 63 8.72 -3.62 -16.09
CA ARG A 63 8.15 -2.55 -15.27
C ARG A 63 6.99 -1.89 -16.02
N PRO A 64 5.88 -1.52 -15.35
CA PRO A 64 4.82 -0.77 -16.00
C PRO A 64 5.37 0.55 -16.58
N PRO A 65 4.94 0.95 -17.79
CA PRO A 65 5.29 2.26 -18.34
C PRO A 65 4.72 3.39 -17.49
N PRO A 66 5.27 4.62 -17.59
CA PRO A 66 4.78 5.79 -16.86
C PRO A 66 3.27 6.03 -16.99
N SER A 67 2.68 5.76 -18.17
CA SER A 67 1.24 5.90 -18.42
C SER A 67 0.36 4.95 -17.62
N GLN A 68 0.94 3.92 -17.00
CA GLN A 68 0.24 2.99 -16.10
C GLN A 68 0.54 3.26 -14.62
N LEU A 69 1.39 4.23 -14.31
CA LEU A 69 1.71 4.64 -12.94
C LEU A 69 1.01 5.96 -12.62
N ARG A 70 0.38 6.04 -11.46
CA ARG A 70 -0.29 7.25 -10.99
C ARG A 70 0.72 8.10 -10.19
N PRO A 71 0.90 9.40 -10.49
CA PRO A 71 1.80 10.25 -9.74
C PRO A 71 1.31 10.46 -8.30
N PRO A 72 2.17 10.89 -7.36
CA PRO A 72 1.83 11.02 -5.94
C PRO A 72 0.56 11.84 -5.66
N SER A 73 0.30 12.91 -6.41
CA SER A 73 -0.91 13.73 -6.28
C SER A 73 -2.19 12.93 -6.56
N VAL A 74 -2.19 12.11 -7.62
CA VAL A 74 -3.32 11.23 -8.00
C VAL A 74 -3.45 10.08 -7.02
N LEU A 75 -2.35 9.53 -6.52
CA LEU A 75 -2.38 8.51 -5.46
C LEU A 75 -3.04 9.05 -4.20
N LEU A 76 -2.68 10.24 -3.75
CA LEU A 76 -3.31 10.88 -2.58
C LEU A 76 -4.80 11.15 -2.81
N ALA A 77 -5.17 11.66 -4.00
CA ALA A 77 -6.58 11.85 -4.38
C ALA A 77 -7.35 10.51 -4.39
N THR A 78 -6.74 9.44 -4.90
CA THR A 78 -7.31 8.09 -4.90
C THR A 78 -7.58 7.60 -3.48
N VAL A 79 -6.62 7.78 -2.56
CA VAL A 79 -6.79 7.39 -1.16
C VAL A 79 -7.93 8.17 -0.51
N ARG A 80 -8.04 9.47 -0.78
CA ARG A 80 -9.15 10.31 -0.29
C ARG A 80 -10.51 9.86 -0.83
N TYR A 81 -10.58 9.51 -2.11
CA TYR A 81 -11.79 8.91 -2.70
C TYR A 81 -12.16 7.59 -2.00
N LEU A 82 -11.20 6.69 -1.82
CA LEU A 82 -11.44 5.42 -1.11
C LEU A 82 -11.94 5.66 0.33
N ALA A 83 -11.41 6.68 1.00
CA ALA A 83 -11.82 7.06 2.35
C ALA A 83 -13.23 7.64 2.41
N GLY A 84 -13.57 8.59 1.54
CA GLY A 84 -14.83 9.33 1.60
C GLY A 84 -16.00 8.60 0.93
N GLU A 85 -15.75 7.92 -0.19
CA GLU A 85 -16.81 7.38 -1.04
C GLU A 85 -16.99 5.87 -0.91
N VAL A 86 -15.92 5.12 -0.68
CA VAL A 86 -15.96 3.65 -0.67
C VAL A 86 -16.01 3.09 0.75
N ALA A 87 -15.17 3.59 1.65
CA ALA A 87 -15.12 3.12 3.03
C ALA A 87 -16.44 3.41 3.79
N GLU A 88 -17.16 4.46 3.40
CA GLU A 88 -18.44 4.88 3.99
C GLU A 88 -19.68 4.22 3.35
N ARG A 89 -19.49 3.29 2.40
CA ARG A 89 -20.63 2.59 1.78
C ARG A 89 -21.38 1.73 2.77
N THR A 90 -22.70 1.92 2.77
CA THR A 90 -23.66 1.13 3.56
C THR A 90 -24.41 0.10 2.72
N ASP A 91 -24.31 0.17 1.40
CA ASP A 91 -24.92 -0.78 0.45
C ASP A 91 -24.09 -2.07 0.28
N ALA A 92 -23.06 -2.26 1.12
CA ALA A 92 -22.14 -3.38 1.08
C ALA A 92 -21.76 -3.88 2.46
N SER A 93 -21.37 -5.16 2.52
CA SER A 93 -20.84 -5.71 3.77
C SER A 93 -19.49 -5.03 4.08
N ARG A 94 -19.20 -4.85 5.38
CA ARG A 94 -17.91 -4.29 5.82
C ARG A 94 -16.72 -5.12 5.32
N ALA A 95 -16.88 -6.44 5.22
CA ALA A 95 -15.88 -7.35 4.68
C ALA A 95 -15.60 -7.08 3.18
N GLU A 96 -16.63 -6.86 2.38
CA GLU A 96 -16.47 -6.52 0.96
C GLU A 96 -15.79 -5.16 0.78
N VAL A 97 -16.22 -4.15 1.54
CA VAL A 97 -15.58 -2.82 1.56
C VAL A 97 -14.12 -2.93 1.94
N ALA A 98 -13.79 -3.63 3.03
CA ALA A 98 -12.42 -3.81 3.48
C ALA A 98 -11.57 -4.56 2.45
N SER A 99 -12.10 -5.61 1.82
CA SER A 99 -11.41 -6.39 0.79
C SER A 99 -11.07 -5.53 -0.44
N PHE A 100 -12.06 -4.79 -0.95
CA PHE A 100 -11.86 -3.87 -2.07
C PHE A 100 -10.87 -2.76 -1.72
N VAL A 101 -11.07 -2.05 -0.61
CA VAL A 101 -10.22 -0.94 -0.20
C VAL A 101 -8.79 -1.42 0.02
N ALA A 102 -8.58 -2.55 0.70
CA ALA A 102 -7.25 -3.10 0.95
C ALA A 102 -6.53 -3.43 -0.37
N ASP A 103 -7.20 -4.09 -1.32
CA ASP A 103 -6.62 -4.35 -2.64
C ASP A 103 -6.18 -3.05 -3.35
N ARG A 104 -7.08 -2.08 -3.44
CA ARG A 104 -6.79 -0.81 -4.13
C ARG A 104 -5.68 -0.01 -3.43
N LEU A 105 -5.59 -0.07 -2.10
CA LEU A 105 -4.49 0.52 -1.33
C LEU A 105 -3.15 -0.20 -1.54
N ARG A 106 -3.14 -1.51 -1.80
CA ARG A 106 -1.91 -2.20 -2.25
C ARG A 106 -1.46 -1.69 -3.60
N ALA A 107 -2.38 -1.47 -4.53
CA ALA A 107 -2.06 -0.90 -5.84
C ALA A 107 -1.48 0.52 -5.70
N VAL A 108 -2.02 1.34 -4.80
CA VAL A 108 -1.48 2.67 -4.48
C VAL A 108 -0.06 2.59 -3.94
N ARG A 109 0.19 1.74 -2.95
CA ARG A 109 1.54 1.55 -2.37
C ARG A 109 2.54 0.99 -3.39
N LEU A 110 2.09 0.07 -4.25
CA LEU A 110 2.90 -0.49 -5.32
C LEU A 110 3.28 0.58 -6.35
N ASP A 111 2.31 1.38 -6.80
CA ASP A 111 2.60 2.49 -7.72
C ASP A 111 3.62 3.42 -7.09
N LEU A 112 3.43 3.86 -5.83
CA LEU A 112 4.36 4.72 -5.13
C LEU A 112 5.79 4.14 -5.05
N ALA A 113 5.92 2.85 -4.72
CA ALA A 113 7.22 2.17 -4.66
C ALA A 113 7.89 2.00 -6.03
N LEU A 114 7.11 2.07 -7.12
CA LEU A 114 7.58 1.98 -8.50
C LEU A 114 7.82 3.37 -9.12
N GLN A 115 7.96 4.44 -8.36
CA GLN A 115 8.29 5.79 -8.87
C GLN A 115 9.31 6.47 -7.97
N GLY A 116 10.03 7.45 -8.51
CA GLY A 116 11.00 8.26 -7.78
C GLY A 116 10.33 9.39 -7.01
N ALA A 117 9.32 9.09 -6.20
CA ALA A 117 8.61 10.09 -5.41
C ALA A 117 9.50 10.60 -4.26
N GLY A 118 9.41 11.90 -3.94
CA GLY A 118 10.13 12.47 -2.80
C GLY A 118 9.62 11.89 -1.48
N ASP A 119 10.50 11.74 -0.48
CA ASP A 119 10.17 11.07 0.79
C ASP A 119 8.99 11.72 1.53
N ALA A 120 8.86 13.05 1.47
CA ALA A 120 7.75 13.78 2.07
C ALA A 120 6.40 13.50 1.38
N GLU A 121 6.37 13.47 0.05
CA GLU A 121 5.16 13.13 -0.72
C GLU A 121 4.77 11.66 -0.50
N ALA A 122 5.77 10.79 -0.48
CA ALA A 122 5.56 9.37 -0.20
C ALA A 122 4.99 9.15 1.21
N ALA A 123 5.53 9.84 2.22
CA ALA A 123 5.00 9.79 3.58
C ALA A 123 3.54 10.22 3.62
N LEU A 124 3.15 11.33 2.99
CA LEU A 124 1.75 11.80 2.97
C LEU A 124 0.79 10.77 2.37
N VAL A 125 1.15 10.13 1.25
CA VAL A 125 0.34 9.08 0.63
C VAL A 125 0.25 7.86 1.53
N LEU A 126 1.38 7.42 2.12
CA LEU A 126 1.43 6.25 3.00
C LEU A 126 0.66 6.46 4.30
N GLU A 127 0.75 7.63 4.92
CA GLU A 127 -0.03 8.02 6.09
C GLU A 127 -1.52 7.94 5.79
N ALA A 128 -1.97 8.58 4.71
CA ALA A 128 -3.37 8.54 4.32
C ALA A 128 -3.83 7.11 4.03
N ALA A 129 -3.05 6.34 3.26
CA ALA A 129 -3.40 4.97 2.90
C ALA A 129 -3.52 4.06 4.14
N LEU A 130 -2.56 4.17 5.06
CA LEU A 130 -2.56 3.39 6.29
C LEU A 130 -3.72 3.78 7.21
N ALA A 131 -4.06 5.07 7.32
CA ALA A 131 -5.21 5.50 8.11
C ALA A 131 -6.51 4.89 7.58
N VAL A 132 -6.72 4.88 6.26
CA VAL A 132 -7.90 4.26 5.64
C VAL A 132 -7.90 2.74 5.87
N LEU A 133 -6.75 2.08 5.69
CA LEU A 133 -6.63 0.64 5.93
C LEU A 133 -6.97 0.27 7.39
N LEU A 134 -6.42 1.01 8.35
CA LEU A 134 -6.73 0.81 9.77
C LEU A 134 -8.22 1.04 10.06
N ALA A 135 -8.82 2.07 9.46
CA ALA A 135 -10.23 2.38 9.64
C ALA A 135 -11.13 1.25 9.13
N VAL A 136 -10.90 0.71 7.93
CA VAL A 136 -11.71 -0.39 7.41
C VAL A 136 -11.49 -1.69 8.17
N VAL A 137 -10.26 -1.96 8.63
CA VAL A 137 -9.94 -3.14 9.46
C VAL A 137 -10.61 -3.03 10.83
N ALA A 138 -10.58 -1.86 11.48
CA ALA A 138 -11.19 -1.65 12.80
C ALA A 138 -12.72 -1.79 12.79
N ARG A 139 -13.36 -1.64 11.63
CA ARG A 139 -14.81 -1.85 11.47
C ARG A 139 -15.20 -3.32 11.24
N LEU A 140 -14.24 -4.21 11.01
CA LEU A 140 -14.53 -5.64 10.81
C LEU A 140 -14.91 -6.29 12.14
N GLU A 141 -16.01 -7.04 12.14
CA GLU A 141 -16.45 -7.80 13.30
C GLU A 141 -15.57 -9.06 13.47
N PRO A 142 -15.07 -9.39 14.68
CA PRO A 142 -14.17 -10.51 14.93
C PRO A 142 -14.73 -11.89 14.52
N ASN A 143 -16.05 -12.01 14.45
CA ASN A 143 -16.77 -13.29 14.29
C ASN A 143 -17.59 -13.37 12.99
N ALA A 144 -17.31 -12.51 11.99
CA ALA A 144 -17.95 -12.64 10.69
C ALA A 144 -17.42 -13.90 9.97
N SER A 145 -18.15 -15.00 10.12
CA SER A 145 -17.92 -16.30 9.48
C SER A 145 -17.47 -16.15 8.03
N HIS A 146 -16.29 -16.70 7.69
CA HIS A 146 -15.75 -16.88 6.34
C HIS A 146 -16.13 -15.78 5.32
N GLY A 147 -15.66 -14.55 5.56
CA GLY A 147 -15.95 -13.40 4.69
C GLY A 147 -15.00 -13.24 3.49
N LEU A 148 -15.38 -12.32 2.58
CA LEU A 148 -14.59 -11.86 1.42
C LEU A 148 -13.25 -11.18 1.78
N ALA A 149 -12.96 -10.99 3.07
CA ALA A 149 -11.76 -10.37 3.59
C ALA A 149 -10.96 -11.39 4.41
N ASP A 150 -9.78 -11.77 3.91
CA ASP A 150 -8.84 -12.63 4.63
C ASP A 150 -8.14 -11.83 5.76
N PRO A 151 -8.39 -12.17 7.04
CA PRO A 151 -7.82 -11.43 8.18
C PRO A 151 -6.29 -11.47 8.21
N MET A 152 -5.67 -12.60 7.85
CA MET A 152 -4.21 -12.73 7.83
C MET A 152 -3.61 -11.86 6.74
N LEU A 153 -4.26 -11.80 5.57
CA LEU A 153 -3.85 -10.93 4.48
C LEU A 153 -3.97 -9.46 4.86
N LEU A 154 -5.05 -9.05 5.53
CA LEU A 154 -5.23 -7.68 6.01
C LEU A 154 -4.18 -7.30 7.05
N GLN A 155 -3.91 -8.19 8.01
CA GLN A 155 -2.86 -8.00 9.01
C GLN A 155 -1.48 -7.83 8.36
N ALA A 156 -1.13 -8.68 7.39
CA ALA A 156 0.12 -8.55 6.65
C ALA A 156 0.22 -7.19 5.94
N GLN A 157 -0.86 -6.74 5.30
CA GLN A 157 -0.90 -5.44 4.63
C GLN A 157 -0.72 -4.26 5.59
N VAL A 158 -1.33 -4.32 6.78
CA VAL A 158 -1.15 -3.29 7.82
C VAL A 158 0.31 -3.24 8.26
N GLN A 159 0.91 -4.39 8.56
CA GLN A 159 2.31 -4.49 8.99
C GLN A 159 3.30 -4.00 7.91
N GLU A 160 3.09 -4.39 6.65
CA GLU A 160 3.88 -3.91 5.51
C GLU A 160 3.77 -2.39 5.33
N SER A 161 2.58 -1.83 5.55
CA SER A 161 2.32 -0.39 5.46
C SER A 161 3.03 0.38 6.56
N PHE A 162 2.97 -0.09 7.81
CA PHE A 162 3.75 0.47 8.92
C PHE A 162 5.26 0.41 8.63
N GLY A 163 5.75 -0.73 8.13
CA GLY A 163 7.16 -0.90 7.78
C GLY A 163 7.61 0.08 6.69
N SER A 164 6.77 0.32 5.68
CA SER A 164 7.05 1.26 4.60
C SER A 164 7.05 2.71 5.10
N LEU A 165 6.05 3.10 5.88
CA LEU A 165 5.97 4.44 6.45
C LEU A 165 7.14 4.75 7.39
N ARG A 166 7.55 3.79 8.22
CA ARG A 166 8.73 3.94 9.09
C ARG A 166 10.03 4.14 8.30
N ARG A 167 10.17 3.49 7.13
CA ARG A 167 11.32 3.73 6.24
C ARG A 167 11.32 5.15 5.69
N CYS A 168 10.16 5.65 5.25
CA CYS A 168 10.03 7.05 4.81
C CYS A 168 10.42 8.03 5.91
N TYR A 169 9.94 7.84 7.15
CA TYR A 169 10.32 8.69 8.28
C TYR A 169 11.81 8.62 8.65
N ALA A 170 12.46 7.49 8.41
CA ALA A 170 13.88 7.31 8.73
C ALA A 170 14.81 7.92 7.66
N LEU A 171 14.35 7.96 6.40
CA LEU A 171 15.13 8.46 5.27
C LEU A 171 14.85 9.94 4.96
N GLY A 172 13.63 10.41 5.22
CA GLY A 172 13.20 11.77 4.93
C GLY A 172 13.89 12.80 5.83
N ALA A 173 14.42 13.86 5.22
CA ALA A 173 15.05 14.98 5.92
C ALA A 173 14.03 15.99 6.51
N GLY A 174 12.72 15.76 6.32
CA GLY A 174 11.67 16.72 6.65
C GLY A 174 10.97 16.46 7.99
N PRO A 175 10.36 17.48 8.60
CA PRO A 175 9.46 17.26 9.73
C PRO A 175 8.22 16.49 9.26
N HIS A 176 7.95 15.36 9.91
CA HIS A 176 6.76 14.55 9.67
C HIS A 176 5.77 14.77 10.83
N PRO A 177 4.82 15.72 10.74
CA PRO A 177 3.98 16.12 11.87
C PRO A 177 3.12 14.97 12.42
N ARG A 178 2.77 14.00 11.58
CA ARG A 178 1.96 12.83 11.97
C ARG A 178 2.80 11.62 12.38
N GLN A 179 4.12 11.72 12.38
CA GLN A 179 5.02 10.61 12.74
C GLN A 179 4.72 10.04 14.12
N ALA A 180 4.57 10.89 15.13
CA ALA A 180 4.25 10.46 16.49
C ALA A 180 2.91 9.71 16.54
N THR A 181 1.89 10.18 15.80
CA THR A 181 0.58 9.52 15.71
C THR A 181 0.72 8.10 15.15
N PHE A 182 1.41 7.93 14.02
CA PHE A 182 1.55 6.60 13.40
C PHE A 182 2.48 5.66 14.17
N GLN A 183 3.46 6.19 14.90
CA GLN A 183 4.25 5.40 15.85
C GLN A 183 3.38 4.91 17.02
N GLY A 184 2.51 5.75 17.56
CA GLY A 184 1.52 5.35 18.58
C GLY A 184 0.56 4.28 18.06
N LEU A 185 0.00 4.47 16.86
CA LEU A 185 -0.88 3.48 16.22
C LEU A 185 -0.18 2.14 15.99
N PHE A 186 1.10 2.14 15.61
CA PHE A 186 1.87 0.91 15.48
C PHE A 186 1.96 0.17 16.81
N LEU A 187 2.25 0.87 17.91
CA LEU A 187 2.30 0.25 19.24
C LEU A 187 0.94 -0.33 19.64
N LEU A 188 -0.14 0.46 19.49
CA LEU A 188 -1.49 0.03 19.82
C LEU A 188 -1.95 -1.19 19.00
N TYR A 189 -1.67 -1.19 17.70
CA TYR A 189 -2.03 -2.30 16.82
C TYR A 189 -1.36 -3.61 17.27
N ASN A 190 -0.07 -3.57 17.58
CA ASN A 190 0.66 -4.77 18.02
C ASN A 190 0.31 -5.22 19.45
N LEU A 191 -0.15 -4.31 20.32
CA LEU A 191 -0.67 -4.69 21.64
C LEU A 191 -1.97 -5.51 21.52
N GLY A 192 -2.86 -5.14 20.60
CA GLY A 192 -4.12 -5.88 20.36
C GLY A 192 -3.90 -7.32 19.87
N GLU A 193 -2.91 -7.51 18.98
CA GLU A 193 -2.53 -8.83 18.46
C GLU A 193 -2.01 -9.78 19.55
N LEU A 194 -1.27 -9.26 20.53
CA LEU A 194 -0.79 -10.03 21.68
C LEU A 194 -1.93 -10.45 22.62
N GLY A 195 -3.00 -9.65 22.70
CA GLY A 195 -4.20 -9.94 23.49
C GLY A 195 -5.04 -11.07 22.89
N LEU A 196 -5.28 -11.04 21.57
CA LEU A 196 -6.01 -12.08 20.84
C LEU A 196 -5.27 -13.43 20.85
N SER A 197 -3.94 -13.39 20.70
CA SER A 197 -3.08 -14.58 20.79
C SER A 197 -3.10 -15.22 22.18
N ARG A 198 -3.27 -14.44 23.25
CA ARG A 198 -3.42 -14.94 24.63
C ARG A 198 -4.82 -15.48 24.92
N ALA A 199 -5.86 -14.88 24.34
CA ALA A 199 -7.24 -15.38 24.47
C ALA A 199 -7.46 -16.72 23.74
N GLN A 200 -6.69 -16.99 22.67
CA GLN A 200 -6.70 -18.26 21.94
C GLN A 200 -5.69 -19.29 22.46
N GLY A 201 -4.88 -18.94 23.46
CA GLY A 201 -3.72 -19.72 23.92
C GLY A 201 -3.73 -20.05 25.41
N GLN A 202 -4.74 -20.78 25.89
CA GLN A 202 -4.55 -21.71 27.02
C GLN A 202 -4.22 -23.11 26.47
N ALA A 203 -3.06 -23.25 25.84
CA ALA A 203 -2.37 -24.53 25.70
C ALA A 203 -0.87 -24.25 25.46
N SER A 204 -0.06 -24.71 26.42
CA SER A 204 1.41 -24.79 26.42
C SER A 204 2.21 -23.48 26.55
N LEU A 205 2.87 -23.33 27.71
CA LEU A 205 4.00 -22.43 27.89
C LEU A 205 5.14 -22.84 26.95
N GLY A 206 5.41 -22.00 25.96
CA GLY A 206 6.64 -22.03 25.19
C GLY A 206 7.19 -20.61 25.10
N THR A 207 8.38 -20.40 25.66
CA THR A 207 9.12 -19.14 25.59
C THR A 207 9.36 -18.75 24.13
N VAL A 208 8.61 -17.80 23.59
CA VAL A 208 8.84 -17.27 22.23
C VAL A 208 9.98 -16.24 22.30
N LYS A 209 11.20 -16.69 22.00
CA LYS A 209 12.25 -15.81 21.48
C LYS A 209 11.75 -15.23 20.16
N ALA A 210 11.53 -13.92 20.11
CA ALA A 210 11.25 -13.22 18.85
C ALA A 210 12.46 -13.37 17.91
N PRO A 211 12.34 -14.05 16.75
CA PRO A 211 13.34 -13.96 15.72
C PRO A 211 12.95 -12.79 14.83
N TRP A 212 13.52 -11.63 15.09
CA TRP A 212 13.66 -10.60 14.07
C TRP A 212 14.43 -11.24 12.90
N ARG A 213 13.72 -11.61 11.82
CA ARG A 213 14.32 -11.82 10.51
C ARG A 213 13.89 -10.66 9.63
N PRO A 214 14.79 -9.79 9.18
CA PRO A 214 14.44 -8.79 8.19
C PRO A 214 13.99 -9.54 6.94
N PHE A 215 12.80 -9.19 6.42
CA PHE A 215 12.34 -9.63 5.11
C PHE A 215 13.21 -8.94 4.05
N THR A 216 14.45 -9.40 3.89
CA THR A 216 15.32 -9.04 2.76
C THR A 216 14.85 -9.84 1.56
N ARG A 217 13.83 -9.34 0.85
CA ARG A 217 13.59 -9.66 -0.57
C ARG A 217 12.54 -8.70 -1.15
N PHE A 218 12.96 -7.47 -1.37
CA PHE A 218 12.58 -6.69 -2.57
C PHE A 218 13.68 -5.65 -2.82
N CYS A 219 14.32 -5.74 -3.99
CA CYS A 219 15.48 -4.98 -4.48
C CYS A 219 16.82 -5.13 -3.72
N SER A 220 17.59 -6.14 -4.12
CA SER A 220 19.05 -6.12 -4.01
C SER A 220 19.64 -5.15 -5.04
N CYS A 221 19.77 -3.88 -4.66
CA CYS A 221 20.72 -2.95 -5.25
C CYS A 221 21.45 -2.24 -4.10
N ARG A 222 22.39 -2.94 -3.46
CA ARG A 222 23.44 -2.26 -2.70
C ARG A 222 24.33 -1.50 -3.69
N PRO A 223 24.67 -0.22 -3.48
CA PRO A 223 25.80 0.37 -4.19
C PRO A 223 27.08 -0.35 -3.75
N PRO A 224 28.07 -0.54 -4.64
CA PRO A 224 29.37 -1.05 -4.22
C PRO A 224 30.01 -0.06 -3.25
N CYS A 225 30.53 -0.57 -2.13
CA CYS A 225 31.41 0.16 -1.23
C CYS A 225 32.58 0.72 -2.05
N VAL A 226 32.65 2.04 -2.18
CA VAL A 226 33.85 2.72 -2.65
C VAL A 226 34.88 2.63 -1.52
N PRO A 227 36.10 2.10 -1.75
CA PRO A 227 37.14 2.18 -0.75
C PRO A 227 37.46 3.65 -0.50
N ALA A 228 37.48 4.04 0.77
CA ALA A 228 37.85 5.38 1.22
C ALA A 228 39.18 5.79 0.57
N ARG A 229 39.14 6.77 -0.35
CA ARG A 229 40.35 7.50 -0.72
C ARG A 229 40.78 8.26 0.52
N ARG A 230 41.97 7.93 1.02
CA ARG A 230 42.65 8.73 2.02
C ARG A 230 42.76 10.15 1.48
N CYS A 231 42.17 11.12 2.17
CA CYS A 231 42.52 12.52 2.00
C CYS A 231 44.00 12.65 2.38
N ALA A 232 44.86 12.93 1.41
CA ALA A 232 46.19 13.47 1.68
C ALA A 232 46.04 14.98 1.94
N PRO A 233 46.70 15.53 2.97
CA PRO A 233 46.63 16.96 3.26
C PRO A 233 47.41 17.78 2.20
N PRO A 234 47.02 19.04 1.94
CA PRO A 234 47.55 19.80 0.82
C PRO A 234 48.72 20.68 1.26
N TRP A 235 49.91 20.14 1.52
CA TRP A 235 51.13 20.97 1.65
C TRP A 235 52.39 20.19 1.25
N GLN A 236 53.23 20.86 0.45
CA GLN A 236 54.66 20.65 0.16
C GLN A 236 55.01 20.14 -1.27
N TRP A 237 55.40 21.14 -2.07
CA TRP A 237 56.37 21.22 -3.19
C TRP A 237 56.45 20.08 -4.20
#